data_AF-A0A379WRN0-F1
#
_entry.id   AF-A0A379WRN0-F1
#
_cell.length_a   1.000
_cell.length_b   1.000
_cell.length_c   1.000
_cell.angle_alpha   90.00
_cell.angle_beta   90.00
_cell.angle_gamma   90.00
#
_symmetry.space_group_name_H-M   'P 1'
#
loop_
_entity.id
_entity.type
_entity.pdbx_description
1 polymer ?
#
loop_
_entity_poly.entity_id
_entity_poly.type
_entity_poly.pdbx_seq_one_letter_code
_entity_poly.pdbx_strand_id
1 'polypeptide(L)'
;MQILHSGKKVGSERIWYGDKEKIALGTEQDFWMALPKAEIPHIKAKYVLDRKELEAPIAAHQRVGEIELYDRDKLIAQWPLVHSGVGG
;
A
#
# COMPACT_ATOMS: atom_id res chain seq x y z
N MET A 1 14.21 11.92 2.53
CA MET A 1 14.46 10.89 1.50
C MET A 1 13.11 10.42 1.01
N GLN A 2 12.93 10.10 -0.28
CA GLN A 2 11.66 9.59 -0.79
C GLN A 2 11.48 8.14 -0.32
N ILE A 3 10.34 7.82 0.28
CA ILE A 3 10.10 6.49 0.88
C ILE A 3 9.11 5.68 0.03
N LEU A 4 8.02 6.31 -0.43
CA LEU A 4 7.06 5.70 -1.35
C LEU A 4 6.82 6.64 -2.54
N HIS A 5 6.56 6.05 -3.71
CA HIS A 5 6.27 6.77 -4.93
C HIS A 5 4.80 6.55 -5.31
N SER A 6 4.09 7.60 -5.69
CA SER A 6 2.73 7.53 -6.22
C SER A 6 2.68 6.57 -7.40
N GLY A 7 1.66 5.71 -7.44
CA GLY A 7 1.49 4.72 -8.51
C GLY A 7 2.52 3.58 -8.50
N LYS A 8 3.51 3.58 -7.58
CA LYS A 8 4.41 2.42 -7.43
C LYS A 8 3.64 1.29 -6.79
N LYS A 9 3.64 0.14 -7.49
CA LYS A 9 3.04 -1.10 -7.01
C LYS A 9 3.67 -1.48 -5.66
N VAL A 10 2.85 -1.48 -4.62
CA VAL A 10 3.19 -1.97 -3.28
C VAL A 10 2.95 -3.47 -3.21
N GLY A 11 1.91 -3.96 -3.90
CA GLY A 11 1.58 -5.38 -3.97
C GLY A 11 0.57 -5.68 -5.07
N SER A 12 0.21 -6.96 -5.20
CA SER A 12 -0.95 -7.37 -5.98
C SER A 12 -1.73 -8.39 -5.20
N GLU A 13 -3.03 -8.17 -5.07
CA GLU A 13 -3.93 -9.04 -4.32
C GLU A 13 -4.96 -9.67 -5.23
N ARG A 14 -5.45 -10.84 -4.81
CA ARG A 14 -6.54 -11.52 -5.51
C ARG A 14 -7.85 -10.76 -5.26
N ILE A 15 -8.61 -10.56 -6.33
CA ILE A 15 -9.98 -10.04 -6.24
C ILE A 15 -10.97 -11.15 -6.63
N TRP A 16 -12.10 -11.19 -5.95
CA TRP A 16 -13.17 -12.17 -6.16
C TRP A 16 -14.36 -11.51 -6.85
N TYR A 17 -15.17 -12.34 -7.53
CA TYR A 17 -16.44 -11.95 -8.15
C TYR A 17 -16.34 -10.85 -9.23
N GLY A 18 -15.15 -10.61 -9.78
CA GLY A 18 -14.92 -9.64 -10.86
C GLY A 18 -14.26 -10.25 -12.09
N ASP A 19 -14.18 -9.47 -13.16
CA ASP A 19 -13.59 -9.91 -14.44
C ASP A 19 -12.06 -10.07 -14.38
N LYS A 20 -11.42 -9.46 -13.38
CA LYS A 20 -9.97 -9.54 -13.15
C LYS A 20 -9.70 -10.52 -12.01
N GLU A 21 -8.64 -11.32 -12.12
CA GLU A 21 -8.25 -12.24 -11.04
C GLU A 21 -7.44 -11.54 -9.93
N LYS A 22 -6.72 -10.46 -10.28
CA LYS A 22 -5.87 -9.71 -9.36
C LYS A 22 -5.94 -8.22 -9.64
N ILE A 23 -5.72 -7.42 -8.60
CA ILE A 23 -5.57 -5.97 -8.71
C ILE A 23 -4.23 -5.51 -8.18
N ALA A 24 -3.68 -4.47 -8.80
CA ALA A 24 -2.50 -3.79 -8.29
C ALA A 24 -2.90 -2.85 -7.14
N LEU A 25 -2.14 -2.94 -6.04
CA LEU A 25 -2.29 -2.08 -4.88
C LEU A 25 -1.09 -1.15 -4.78
N GLY A 26 -1.34 0.09 -4.37
CA GLY A 26 -0.32 1.12 -4.29
C GLY A 26 -0.75 2.30 -3.45
N THR A 27 0.00 3.39 -3.61
CA THR A 27 -0.32 4.70 -3.03
C THR A 27 -0.77 5.64 -4.13
N GLU A 28 -1.69 6.55 -3.81
CA GLU A 28 -2.11 7.62 -4.73
C GLU A 28 -1.16 8.80 -4.72
N GLN A 29 -0.44 8.98 -3.62
CA GLN A 29 0.36 10.16 -3.36
C GLN A 29 1.78 9.74 -3.02
N ASP A 30 2.74 10.55 -3.47
CA ASP A 30 4.12 10.41 -3.06
C ASP A 30 4.24 10.64 -1.57
N PHE A 31 5.03 9.81 -0.89
CA PHE A 31 5.27 9.97 0.53
C PHE A 31 6.74 10.24 0.85
N TRP A 32 6.94 11.29 1.64
CA TRP A 32 8.23 11.82 2.04
C TRP A 32 8.31 11.88 3.56
N MET A 33 9.34 11.25 4.13
CA MET A 33 9.65 11.35 5.55
C MET A 33 11.14 11.57 5.77
N ALA A 34 11.45 12.40 6.76
CA ALA A 34 12.81 12.57 7.24
C ALA A 34 13.11 11.45 8.25
N LEU A 35 13.87 10.45 7.81
CA LEU A 35 14.38 9.39 8.67
C LEU A 35 15.89 9.55 8.84
N PRO A 36 16.44 9.40 10.06
CA PRO A 36 17.87 9.28 10.23
C PRO A 36 18.41 8.07 9.45
N LYS A 37 19.58 8.20 8.81
CA LYS A 37 20.17 7.11 8.02
C LYS A 37 20.37 5.82 8.82
N ALA A 38 20.66 5.94 10.12
CA ALA A 38 20.81 4.82 11.04
C ALA A 38 19.51 4.01 11.23
N GLU A 39 18.35 4.63 11.08
CA GLU A 39 17.05 3.97 11.27
C GLU A 39 16.58 3.24 10.01
N ILE A 40 17.06 3.62 8.82
CA ILE A 40 16.62 3.05 7.53
C ILE A 40 16.66 1.51 7.51
N PRO A 41 17.74 0.83 7.98
CA PRO A 41 17.78 -0.63 8.00
C PRO A 41 16.78 -1.26 8.98
N HIS A 42 16.29 -0.50 9.95
CA HIS A 42 15.31 -0.93 10.95
C HIS A 42 13.86 -0.71 10.51
N ILE A 43 13.65 0.05 9.44
CA ILE A 43 12.31 0.32 8.92
C ILE A 43 11.77 -0.89 8.16
N LYS A 44 10.56 -1.31 8.54
CA LYS A 44 9.78 -2.35 7.85
C LYS A 44 8.47 -1.74 7.36
N ALA A 45 8.14 -2.00 6.11
CA ALA A 45 6.83 -1.69 5.56
C ALA A 45 5.97 -2.95 5.56
N LYS A 46 4.71 -2.81 5.98
CA LYS A 46 3.66 -3.83 5.85
C LYS A 46 2.43 -3.18 5.27
N TYR A 47 1.54 -3.97 4.71
CA TYR A 47 0.20 -3.50 4.37
C TYR A 47 -0.83 -4.39 5.05
N VAL A 48 -1.94 -3.78 5.43
CA VAL A 48 -3.07 -4.41 6.11
C VAL A 48 -4.30 -4.10 5.30
N LEU A 49 -5.02 -5.12 4.85
CA LEU A 49 -6.30 -4.94 4.15
C LEU A 49 -7.41 -4.69 5.17
N ASP A 50 -8.33 -3.77 4.85
CA ASP A 50 -9.51 -3.52 5.69
C ASP A 50 -10.43 -4.75 5.75
N ARG A 51 -10.38 -5.58 4.69
CA ARG A 51 -11.15 -6.82 4.55
C ARG A 51 -10.19 -7.97 4.26
N LYS A 52 -10.55 -9.17 4.72
CA LYS A 52 -9.76 -10.39 4.47
C LYS A 52 -9.63 -10.70 2.97
N GLU A 53 -10.66 -10.34 2.21
CA GLU A 53 -10.77 -10.62 0.79
C GLU A 53 -11.23 -9.36 0.06
N LEU A 54 -10.74 -9.18 -1.16
CA LEU A 54 -11.14 -8.08 -2.03
C LEU A 54 -12.21 -8.60 -2.98
N GLU A 55 -13.35 -7.93 -3.02
CA GLU A 55 -14.51 -8.32 -3.84
C GLU A 55 -14.82 -7.20 -4.81
N ALA A 56 -15.10 -7.56 -6.07
CA ALA A 56 -15.53 -6.60 -7.07
C ALA A 56 -16.97 -6.09 -6.80
N PRO A 57 -17.32 -4.89 -7.31
CA PRO A 57 -16.45 -3.95 -8.02
C PRO A 57 -15.55 -3.15 -7.07
N ILE A 58 -14.26 -3.02 -7.43
CA ILE A 58 -13.33 -2.09 -6.77
C ILE A 58 -12.96 -1.01 -7.77
N ALA A 59 -13.30 0.24 -7.46
CA ALA A 59 -12.94 1.37 -8.31
C ALA A 59 -11.43 1.65 -8.24
N ALA A 60 -10.88 2.23 -9.31
CA ALA A 60 -9.56 2.85 -9.22
C ALA A 60 -9.59 3.89 -8.09
N HIS A 61 -8.47 4.04 -7.38
CA HIS A 61 -8.36 4.98 -6.25
C HIS A 61 -9.21 4.62 -5.02
N GLN A 62 -9.85 3.45 -5.03
CA GLN A 62 -10.56 2.98 -3.85
C GLN A 62 -9.57 2.50 -2.79
N ARG A 63 -9.70 3.02 -1.58
CA ARG A 63 -9.00 2.50 -0.39
C ARG A 63 -9.48 1.09 -0.08
N VAL A 64 -8.52 0.19 0.06
CA VAL A 64 -8.73 -1.23 0.38
C VAL A 64 -7.99 -1.67 1.65
N GLY A 65 -7.24 -0.75 2.26
CA GLY A 65 -6.44 -1.01 3.45
C GLY A 65 -5.52 0.14 3.79
N GLU A 66 -4.44 -0.20 4.48
CA GLU A 66 -3.38 0.71 4.90
C GLU A 66 -2.00 0.12 4.66
N ILE A 67 -1.03 1.00 4.43
CA ILE A 67 0.40 0.71 4.51
C ILE A 67 0.88 1.23 5.84
N GLU A 68 1.55 0.37 6.59
CA GLU A 68 2.11 0.67 7.90
C GLU A 68 3.63 0.62 7.83
N LEU A 69 4.28 1.68 8.28
CA LEU A 69 5.73 1.72 8.46
C LEU A 69 6.08 1.55 9.94
N TYR A 70 6.94 0.59 10.22
CA TYR A 70 7.42 0.27 11.55
C TYR A 70 8.92 0.53 11.64
N ASP A 71 9.36 1.28 12.66
CA ASP A 71 10.74 1.18 13.16
C ASP A 71 10.76 0.10 14.23
N ARG A 72 11.41 -1.03 13.95
CA ARG A 72 11.37 -2.24 14.79
C ARG A 72 9.93 -2.68 15.02
N ASP A 73 9.35 -2.35 16.17
CA ASP A 73 7.98 -2.70 16.56
C ASP A 73 7.09 -1.47 16.78
N LYS A 74 7.65 -0.26 16.58
CA LYS A 74 6.92 0.99 16.72
C LYS A 74 6.37 1.42 15.37
N LEU A 75 5.05 1.54 15.29
CA LEU A 75 4.40 2.19 14.16
C LEU A 75 4.82 3.67 14.11
N ILE A 76 5.45 4.08 13.02
CA ILE A 76 5.96 5.45 12.83
C ILE A 76 5.15 6.24 11.81
N ALA A 77 4.43 5.58 10.90
CA ALA A 77 3.49 6.22 9.99
C ALA A 77 2.57 5.22 9.28
N GLN A 78 1.42 5.72 8.81
CA GLN A 78 0.39 4.96 8.11
C GLN A 78 -0.17 5.76 6.92
N TRP A 79 -0.52 5.07 5.84
CA TRP A 79 -1.16 5.67 4.66
C TRP A 79 -2.24 4.78 4.08
N PRO A 80 -3.23 5.34 3.38
CA PRO A 80 -4.21 4.55 2.66
C PRO A 80 -3.52 3.70 1.58
N LEU A 81 -3.82 2.40 1.59
CA LEU A 81 -3.55 1.49 0.48
C LEU A 81 -4.73 1.52 -0.45
N VAL A 82 -4.48 1.79 -1.73
CA VAL A 82 -5.53 1.94 -2.74
C VAL A 82 -5.34 0.98 -3.90
N HIS A 83 -6.43 0.75 -4.64
CA HIS A 83 -6.30 0.21 -5.98
C HIS A 83 -5.65 1.25 -6.90
N SER A 84 -4.42 0.98 -7.36
CA SER A 84 -3.64 1.98 -8.11
C SER A 84 -4.23 2.34 -9.48
N GLY A 85 -5.22 1.59 -9.99
CA GLY A 85 -5.84 1.82 -11.31
C GLY A 85 -4.92 1.60 -12.51
N VAL A 86 -3.59 1.65 -12.32
CA VAL A 86 -2.58 1.27 -13.31
C VAL A 86 -2.69 -0.23 -13.54
N GLY A 87 -3.24 -0.57 -14.71
CA GLY A 87 -3.64 -1.92 -15.08
C GLY A 87 -2.48 -2.92 -15.15
N GLY A 88 -2.82 -4.17 -14.84
CA GLY A 88 -2.45 -5.25 -15.75
C GLY A 88 -3.29 -5.21 -17.01
#